data_AF-A0A228JHD5-F1
#
_entry.id   AF-A0A228JHD5-F1
#
_cell.length_a   1.000
_cell.length_b   1.000
_cell.length_c   1.000
_cell.angle_alpha   90.00
_cell.angle_beta   90.00
_cell.angle_gamma   90.00
#
_symmetry.space_group_name_H-M   'P 1'
#
loop_
_entity.id
_entity.type
_entity.pdbx_description
1 polymer ?
#
loop_
_entity_poly.entity_id
_entity_poly.type
_entity_poly.pdbx_seq_one_letter_code
_entity_poly.pdbx_strand_id
1 'polypeptide(L)'
;MSLQRLSSGSTPEDLANAVRQDGGAIVKNFLDSDLLARIQRTLFDTLESAPNGVDDYFAGTQTRRVSRLFARTDWMAEVALHPLYLGAARSILQTPIKIWSGENQVDVAPDIQVGVTQAIQILPGQGLQPLHRDDSVWLWRHPNYGREARFQVMVAVSDFTAENGATLVIPGSHKWDDERMPTQEEAIPATMSAGDALFFIGSTYHGGGKNTSDAPRTGLTMSYDLAILRQEENQYLTLPIERVKRYPEELQRLLGWTYGTTFAGFVERNGQMSDPNDLLKMKDFLEVGHFD
;
A
#
# COMPACT_ATOMS: atom_id res chain seq x y z
N MET A 1 6.58 -12.42 20.16
CA MET A 1 5.79 -12.86 19.00
C MET A 1 6.63 -12.64 17.75
N SER A 2 6.38 -13.38 16.66
CA SER A 2 7.14 -13.29 15.39
C SER A 2 6.20 -13.21 14.21
N LEU A 3 6.63 -12.61 13.10
CA LEU A 3 5.89 -12.65 11.83
C LEU A 3 6.05 -14.03 11.17
N GLN A 4 4.94 -14.58 10.69
CA GLN A 4 4.98 -15.77 9.83
C GLN A 4 5.75 -15.49 8.53
N ARG A 5 6.50 -16.49 8.08
CA ARG A 5 7.24 -16.46 6.80
C ARG A 5 6.65 -17.48 5.85
N LEU A 6 6.11 -17.00 4.74
CA LEU A 6 5.47 -17.78 3.69
C LEU A 6 6.37 -17.89 2.46
N SER A 7 6.01 -18.78 1.56
CA SER A 7 6.68 -18.93 0.26
C SER A 7 5.87 -18.25 -0.84
N SER A 8 6.48 -17.96 -1.98
CA SER A 8 5.77 -17.43 -3.16
C SER A 8 4.69 -18.36 -3.72
N GLY A 9 4.73 -19.66 -3.38
CA GLY A 9 3.68 -20.63 -3.74
C GLY A 9 2.47 -20.67 -2.80
N SER A 10 2.45 -19.84 -1.75
CA SER A 10 1.31 -19.75 -0.83
C SER A 10 0.08 -19.15 -1.51
N THR A 11 -1.11 -19.49 -1.01
CA THR A 11 -2.37 -18.95 -1.52
C THR A 11 -2.66 -17.55 -0.93
N PRO A 12 -3.52 -16.75 -1.59
CA PRO A 12 -4.03 -15.50 -1.01
C PRO A 12 -4.62 -15.66 0.40
N GLU A 13 -5.28 -16.79 0.66
CA GLU A 13 -5.91 -17.05 1.96
C GLU A 13 -4.88 -17.43 3.03
N ASP A 14 -3.79 -18.11 2.67
CA ASP A 14 -2.67 -18.35 3.60
C ASP A 14 -2.06 -17.03 4.07
N LEU A 15 -1.82 -16.10 3.12
CA LEU A 15 -1.31 -14.76 3.44
C LEU A 15 -2.31 -13.97 4.29
N ALA A 16 -3.59 -13.97 3.91
CA ALA A 16 -4.63 -13.29 4.66
C ALA A 16 -4.73 -13.81 6.10
N ASN A 17 -4.66 -15.12 6.31
CA ASN A 17 -4.73 -15.73 7.64
C ASN A 17 -3.50 -15.41 8.49
N ALA A 18 -2.30 -15.47 7.93
CA ALA A 18 -1.08 -15.07 8.63
C ALA A 18 -1.15 -13.59 9.08
N VAL A 19 -1.61 -12.71 8.19
CA VAL A 19 -1.79 -11.27 8.48
C VAL A 19 -2.87 -11.04 9.53
N ARG A 20 -4.04 -11.69 9.45
CA ARG A 20 -5.09 -11.59 10.50
C ARG A 20 -4.57 -12.04 11.87
N GLN A 21 -3.71 -13.06 11.90
CA GLN A 21 -3.16 -13.59 13.14
C GLN A 21 -2.14 -12.62 13.77
N ASP A 22 -1.17 -12.14 12.98
CA ASP A 22 0.03 -11.47 13.48
C ASP A 22 0.12 -9.97 13.15
N GLY A 23 -0.81 -9.43 12.36
CA GLY A 23 -0.80 -8.04 11.86
C GLY A 23 0.08 -7.86 10.62
N GLY A 24 0.91 -8.86 10.32
CA GLY A 24 1.69 -8.92 9.09
C GLY A 24 2.31 -10.29 8.86
N ALA A 25 2.89 -10.46 7.68
CA ALA A 25 3.60 -11.67 7.27
C ALA A 25 4.68 -11.32 6.24
N ILE A 26 5.73 -12.14 6.16
CA ILE A 26 6.78 -12.01 5.15
C ILE A 26 6.59 -13.10 4.10
N VAL A 27 6.58 -12.76 2.83
CA VAL A 27 6.61 -13.73 1.71
C VAL A 27 8.00 -13.72 1.11
N LYS A 28 8.62 -14.90 1.05
CA LYS A 28 9.92 -15.08 0.39
C LYS A 28 9.77 -15.18 -1.13
N ASN A 29 10.73 -14.63 -1.85
CA ASN A 29 10.76 -14.63 -3.32
C ASN A 29 9.45 -14.08 -3.92
N PHE A 30 8.91 -13.00 -3.35
CA PHE A 30 7.67 -12.39 -3.81
C PHE A 30 7.82 -11.84 -5.24
N LEU A 31 8.97 -11.24 -5.53
CA LEU A 31 9.34 -10.87 -6.89
C LEU A 31 10.30 -11.91 -7.48
N ASP A 32 10.11 -12.22 -8.77
CA ASP A 32 11.15 -12.89 -9.53
C ASP A 32 12.36 -11.97 -9.78
N SER A 33 13.48 -12.58 -10.16
CA SER A 33 14.74 -11.87 -10.37
C SER A 33 14.69 -10.82 -11.48
N ASP A 34 13.88 -11.05 -12.52
CA ASP A 34 13.81 -10.17 -13.69
C ASP A 34 13.01 -8.90 -13.36
N LEU A 35 11.90 -9.04 -12.65
CA LEU A 35 11.12 -7.93 -12.12
C LEU A 35 11.94 -7.14 -11.09
N LEU A 36 12.61 -7.81 -10.14
CA LEU A 36 13.50 -7.15 -9.18
C LEU A 36 14.59 -6.31 -9.87
N ALA A 37 15.26 -6.86 -10.89
CA ALA A 37 16.30 -6.15 -11.63
C ALA A 37 15.75 -4.90 -12.36
N ARG A 38 14.55 -4.99 -12.96
CA ARG A 38 13.87 -3.84 -13.60
C ARG A 38 13.52 -2.75 -12.58
N ILE A 39 13.07 -3.15 -11.40
CA ILE A 39 12.76 -2.23 -10.28
C ILE A 39 14.04 -1.52 -9.84
N GLN A 40 15.10 -2.26 -9.54
CA GLN A 40 16.39 -1.71 -9.09
C GLN A 40 16.95 -0.68 -10.07
N ARG A 41 17.00 -1.02 -11.37
CA ARG A 41 17.48 -0.11 -12.43
C ARG A 41 16.70 1.19 -12.49
N THR A 42 15.40 1.16 -12.18
CA THR A 42 14.55 2.37 -12.22
C THR A 42 14.69 3.17 -10.93
N LEU A 43 14.58 2.49 -9.78
CA LEU A 43 14.43 3.15 -8.49
C LEU A 43 15.75 3.69 -7.96
N PHE A 44 16.88 3.02 -8.16
CA PHE A 44 18.17 3.49 -7.65
C PHE A 44 18.54 4.86 -8.24
N ASP A 45 18.54 5.00 -9.57
CA ASP A 45 18.80 6.28 -10.24
C ASP A 45 17.79 7.36 -9.83
N THR A 46 16.51 6.99 -9.75
CA THR A 46 15.44 7.94 -9.38
C THR A 46 15.64 8.46 -7.96
N LEU A 47 15.99 7.59 -7.01
CA LEU A 47 16.22 7.95 -5.62
C LEU A 47 17.52 8.73 -5.44
N GLU A 48 18.59 8.40 -6.17
CA GLU A 48 19.85 9.14 -6.10
C GLU A 48 19.70 10.63 -6.47
N SER A 49 18.79 10.92 -7.40
CA SER A 49 18.45 12.29 -7.79
C SER A 49 17.48 13.00 -6.84
N ALA A 50 16.84 12.29 -5.93
CA ALA A 50 15.84 12.85 -5.03
C ALA A 50 16.51 13.54 -3.83
N PRO A 51 15.98 14.70 -3.39
CA PRO A 51 16.43 15.31 -2.14
C PRO A 51 16.07 14.42 -0.95
N ASN A 52 16.81 14.57 0.14
CA ASN A 52 16.41 13.97 1.41
C ASN A 52 15.15 14.68 1.94
N GLY A 53 14.45 14.02 2.86
CA GLY A 53 13.40 14.63 3.65
C GLY A 53 13.91 15.83 4.45
N VAL A 54 12.98 16.66 4.89
CA VAL A 54 13.26 17.89 5.67
C VAL A 54 12.61 17.87 7.05
N ASP A 55 11.89 16.80 7.35
CA ASP A 55 11.24 16.59 8.64
C ASP A 55 12.08 15.61 9.47
N ASP A 56 12.62 16.09 10.58
CA ASP A 56 13.45 15.29 11.48
C ASP A 56 12.66 14.23 12.27
N TYR A 57 11.34 14.39 12.38
CA TYR A 57 10.52 13.51 13.21
C TYR A 57 10.08 12.25 12.47
N PHE A 58 9.38 12.39 11.35
CA PHE A 58 8.76 11.26 10.65
C PHE A 58 9.45 10.93 9.32
N ALA A 59 9.61 11.92 8.44
CA ALA A 59 10.18 11.67 7.12
C ALA A 59 11.67 11.27 7.19
N GLY A 60 12.40 11.87 8.13
CA GLY A 60 13.84 11.76 8.31
C GLY A 60 14.61 12.68 7.36
N THR A 61 15.68 13.29 7.87
CA THR A 61 16.58 14.16 7.09
C THR A 61 17.66 13.40 6.32
N GLN A 62 17.74 12.08 6.51
CA GLN A 62 18.62 11.15 5.81
C GLN A 62 17.80 10.02 5.13
N THR A 63 16.57 10.33 4.74
CA THR A 63 15.69 9.44 3.96
C THR A 63 15.31 10.12 2.65
N ARG A 64 15.36 9.39 1.54
CA ARG A 64 14.82 9.84 0.24
C ARG A 64 13.52 9.12 -0.04
N ARG A 65 12.53 9.85 -0.56
CA ARG A 65 11.22 9.30 -0.90
C ARG A 65 10.79 9.78 -2.27
N VAL A 66 10.31 8.85 -3.09
CA VAL A 66 9.74 9.15 -4.40
C VAL A 66 8.39 8.46 -4.54
N SER A 67 7.33 9.25 -4.73
CA SER A 67 5.97 8.77 -5.03
C SER A 67 5.69 8.80 -6.53
N ARG A 68 4.43 8.61 -6.92
CA ARG A 68 3.99 8.66 -8.32
C ARG A 68 4.59 7.52 -9.12
N LEU A 69 4.72 6.34 -8.52
CA LEU A 69 5.45 5.25 -9.14
C LEU A 69 4.74 4.76 -10.40
N PHE A 70 3.41 4.71 -10.41
CA PHE A 70 2.66 4.45 -11.64
C PHE A 70 2.98 5.46 -12.74
N ALA A 71 3.24 6.74 -12.43
CA ALA A 71 3.62 7.74 -13.44
C ALA A 71 5.06 7.57 -13.97
N ARG A 72 5.90 6.82 -13.27
CA ARG A 72 7.34 6.67 -13.56
C ARG A 72 7.69 5.38 -14.26
N THR A 73 6.88 4.34 -14.08
CA THR A 73 7.19 3.01 -14.60
C THR A 73 5.95 2.15 -14.81
N ASP A 74 6.05 1.19 -15.73
CA ASP A 74 4.98 0.27 -16.09
C ASP A 74 4.96 -0.99 -15.20
N TRP A 75 6.11 -1.39 -14.64
CA TRP A 75 6.21 -2.61 -13.82
C TRP A 75 5.44 -2.53 -12.49
N MET A 76 5.01 -1.34 -12.05
CA MET A 76 4.11 -1.19 -10.91
C MET A 76 2.80 -1.96 -11.10
N ALA A 77 2.35 -2.14 -12.34
CA ALA A 77 1.18 -2.95 -12.66
C ALA A 77 1.36 -4.42 -12.24
N GLU A 78 2.57 -4.96 -12.36
CA GLU A 78 2.87 -6.35 -12.00
C GLU A 78 2.83 -6.56 -10.48
N VAL A 79 3.31 -5.57 -9.71
CA VAL A 79 3.21 -5.59 -8.23
C VAL A 79 1.75 -5.45 -7.78
N ALA A 80 0.99 -4.55 -8.42
CA ALA A 80 -0.40 -4.31 -8.07
C ALA A 80 -1.28 -5.52 -8.36
N LEU A 81 -1.16 -6.08 -9.57
CA LEU A 81 -1.96 -7.20 -10.01
C LEU A 81 -1.38 -8.56 -9.57
N HIS A 82 -0.35 -8.58 -8.72
CA HIS A 82 0.22 -9.83 -8.23
C HIS A 82 -0.86 -10.66 -7.50
N PRO A 83 -1.18 -11.90 -7.96
CA PRO A 83 -2.35 -12.64 -7.48
C PRO A 83 -2.38 -12.86 -5.96
N LEU A 84 -1.22 -13.15 -5.37
CA LEU A 84 -1.07 -13.28 -3.92
C LEU A 84 -1.43 -11.99 -3.16
N TYR A 85 -0.96 -10.83 -3.65
CA TYR A 85 -1.18 -9.57 -2.97
C TYR A 85 -2.61 -9.07 -3.14
N LEU A 86 -3.08 -8.99 -4.39
CA LEU A 86 -4.43 -8.52 -4.69
C LEU A 86 -5.50 -9.45 -4.10
N GLY A 87 -5.30 -10.77 -4.17
CA GLY A 87 -6.22 -11.74 -3.57
C GLY A 87 -6.30 -11.60 -2.04
N ALA A 88 -5.15 -11.44 -1.36
CA ALA A 88 -5.14 -11.25 0.08
C ALA A 88 -5.76 -9.91 0.47
N ALA A 89 -5.50 -8.85 -0.29
CA ALA A 89 -6.11 -7.53 -0.10
C ALA A 89 -7.64 -7.61 -0.17
N ARG A 90 -8.19 -8.30 -1.18
CA ARG A 90 -9.63 -8.53 -1.31
C ARG A 90 -10.19 -9.31 -0.12
N SER A 91 -9.52 -10.40 0.29
CA SER A 91 -9.93 -11.23 1.44
C SER A 91 -9.93 -10.45 2.77
N ILE A 92 -8.97 -9.54 2.97
CA ILE A 92 -8.87 -8.75 4.20
C ILE A 92 -9.85 -7.56 4.20
N LEU A 93 -9.88 -6.78 3.12
CA LEU A 93 -10.52 -5.47 3.09
C LEU A 93 -11.97 -5.50 2.62
N GLN A 94 -12.33 -6.38 1.68
CA GLN A 94 -13.71 -6.46 1.15
C GLN A 94 -14.63 -7.29 2.04
N THR A 95 -14.55 -7.09 3.35
CA THR A 95 -15.43 -7.75 4.31
C THR A 95 -16.81 -7.08 4.28
N PRO A 96 -17.89 -7.81 3.96
CA PRO A 96 -19.22 -7.24 3.89
C PRO A 96 -19.75 -6.83 5.27
N ILE A 97 -20.52 -5.75 5.31
CA ILE A 97 -21.30 -5.34 6.48
C ILE A 97 -22.78 -5.30 6.13
N LYS A 98 -23.63 -5.55 7.13
CA LYS A 98 -25.09 -5.41 6.97
C LYS A 98 -25.48 -3.94 7.08
N ILE A 99 -26.19 -3.46 6.07
CA ILE A 99 -26.83 -2.14 6.10
C ILE A 99 -28.33 -2.29 5.84
N TRP A 100 -29.10 -1.30 6.28
CA TRP A 100 -30.52 -1.20 5.97
C TRP A 100 -30.72 -0.39 4.69
N SER A 101 -31.56 -0.90 3.79
CA SER A 101 -32.07 -0.18 2.62
C SER A 101 -33.59 -0.35 2.58
N GLY A 102 -34.30 0.71 3.01
CA GLY A 102 -35.73 0.61 3.34
C GLY A 102 -35.97 -0.41 4.45
N GLU A 103 -36.81 -1.41 4.16
CA GLU A 103 -37.16 -2.49 5.09
C GLU A 103 -36.25 -3.73 4.94
N ASN A 104 -35.29 -3.71 4.01
CA ASN A 104 -34.40 -4.85 3.75
C ASN A 104 -33.03 -4.64 4.40
N GLN A 105 -32.46 -5.72 4.95
CA GLN A 105 -31.03 -5.78 5.23
C GLN A 105 -30.29 -6.36 4.03
N VAL A 106 -29.24 -5.68 3.61
CA VAL A 106 -28.36 -6.12 2.51
C VAL A 106 -26.91 -6.16 2.99
N ASP A 107 -26.17 -7.17 2.53
CA ASP A 107 -24.73 -7.26 2.75
C ASP A 107 -24.01 -6.41 1.69
N VAL A 108 -23.22 -5.43 2.12
CA VAL A 108 -22.45 -4.55 1.24
C VAL A 108 -20.98 -4.63 1.62
N ALA A 109 -20.15 -5.04 0.68
CA ALA A 109 -18.69 -5.02 0.81
C ALA A 109 -18.13 -3.78 0.10
N PRO A 110 -17.19 -3.05 0.73
CA PRO A 110 -16.49 -1.97 0.04
C PRO A 110 -15.60 -2.55 -1.07
N ASP A 111 -15.36 -1.76 -2.12
CA ASP A 111 -14.26 -1.99 -3.04
C ASP A 111 -12.92 -1.54 -2.45
N ILE A 112 -11.83 -1.84 -3.15
CA ILE A 112 -10.47 -1.41 -2.78
C ILE A 112 -9.85 -0.59 -3.90
N GLN A 113 -8.90 0.27 -3.54
CA GLN A 113 -8.12 1.09 -4.45
C GLN A 113 -6.68 1.22 -3.96
N VAL A 114 -5.75 1.51 -4.86
CA VAL A 114 -4.38 1.90 -4.52
C VAL A 114 -4.43 3.17 -3.70
N GLY A 115 -3.83 3.17 -2.51
CA GLY A 115 -3.77 4.33 -1.63
C GLY A 115 -2.61 5.24 -1.91
N VAL A 116 -1.40 4.67 -1.79
CA VAL A 116 -0.13 5.38 -1.95
C VAL A 116 0.90 4.46 -2.56
N THR A 117 1.82 5.03 -3.33
CA THR A 117 3.04 4.37 -3.78
C THR A 117 4.26 5.18 -3.35
N GLN A 118 5.27 4.53 -2.78
CA GLN A 118 6.56 5.16 -2.48
C GLN A 118 7.72 4.20 -2.68
N ALA A 119 8.78 4.71 -3.30
CA ALA A 119 10.12 4.16 -3.15
C ALA A 119 10.82 4.93 -2.03
N ILE A 120 11.44 4.21 -1.09
CA ILE A 120 12.01 4.77 0.14
C ILE A 120 13.45 4.28 0.26
N GLN A 121 14.39 5.21 0.36
CA GLN A 121 15.81 4.93 0.58
C GLN A 121 16.26 5.53 1.90
N ILE A 122 16.59 4.68 2.87
CA ILE A 122 17.12 5.07 4.17
C ILE A 122 18.65 5.08 4.06
N LEU A 123 19.25 6.27 4.18
CA LEU A 123 20.70 6.45 4.07
C LEU A 123 21.41 6.13 5.40
N PRO A 124 22.73 5.87 5.38
CA PRO A 124 23.54 5.76 6.58
C PRO A 124 23.32 6.93 7.55
N GLY A 125 23.15 6.58 8.83
CA GLY A 125 22.96 7.54 9.92
C GLY A 125 21.50 7.96 10.15
N GLN A 126 20.55 7.59 9.30
CA GLN A 126 19.13 7.86 9.55
C GLN A 126 18.65 7.16 10.83
N GLY A 127 17.99 7.93 11.71
CA GLY A 127 17.41 7.47 12.97
C GLY A 127 16.15 6.61 12.81
N LEU A 128 15.60 6.17 13.94
CA LEU A 128 14.32 5.46 13.99
C LEU A 128 13.16 6.37 13.55
N GLN A 129 12.25 5.84 12.75
CA GLN A 129 10.94 6.46 12.57
C GLN A 129 10.09 6.23 13.84
N PRO A 130 9.25 7.17 14.26
CA PRO A 130 8.26 6.91 15.31
C PRO A 130 7.35 5.74 14.90
N LEU A 131 7.02 4.88 15.86
CA LEU A 131 6.06 3.80 15.63
C LEU A 131 4.68 4.39 15.37
N HIS A 132 4.05 3.97 14.28
CA HIS A 132 2.77 4.51 13.83
C HIS A 132 1.90 3.42 13.20
N ARG A 133 0.62 3.74 13.07
CA ARG A 133 -0.38 3.01 12.28
C ARG A 133 -0.66 3.82 11.04
N ASP A 134 -0.70 3.15 9.90
CA ASP A 134 -0.83 3.82 8.60
C ASP A 134 -2.27 4.26 8.31
N ASP A 135 -3.26 3.66 8.98
CA ASP A 135 -4.66 4.07 8.87
C ASP A 135 -5.01 5.31 9.72
N SER A 136 -4.06 5.83 10.50
CA SER A 136 -4.21 7.08 11.26
C SER A 136 -4.50 8.29 10.36
N VAL A 137 -4.13 8.24 9.08
CA VAL A 137 -4.44 9.29 8.08
C VAL A 137 -5.94 9.48 7.87
N TRP A 138 -6.77 8.49 8.19
CA TRP A 138 -8.24 8.60 8.17
C TRP A 138 -8.87 8.60 9.56
N LEU A 139 -8.06 8.76 10.62
CA LEU A 139 -8.51 8.68 12.00
C LEU A 139 -9.26 7.36 12.29
N TRP A 140 -8.78 6.26 11.70
CA TRP A 140 -9.37 4.94 11.90
C TRP A 140 -9.20 4.49 13.35
N ARG A 141 -10.27 3.98 13.96
CA ARG A 141 -10.37 3.66 15.39
C ARG A 141 -10.39 2.15 15.61
N HIS A 142 -9.65 1.69 16.61
CA HIS A 142 -9.40 0.29 16.88
C HIS A 142 -9.88 -0.10 18.29
N PRO A 143 -10.51 -1.28 18.46
CA PRO A 143 -11.00 -2.20 17.43
C PRO A 143 -12.38 -1.78 16.85
N ASN A 144 -12.85 -0.57 17.16
CA ASN A 144 -14.25 -0.15 17.02
C ASN A 144 -14.86 -0.34 15.62
N TYR A 145 -14.09 -0.15 14.54
CA TYR A 145 -14.63 -0.33 13.18
C TYR A 145 -14.82 -1.80 12.78
N GLY A 146 -14.23 -2.76 13.50
CA GLY A 146 -14.37 -4.20 13.22
C GLY A 146 -13.84 -4.65 11.85
N ARG A 147 -13.07 -3.80 11.15
CA ARG A 147 -12.45 -4.06 9.84
C ARG A 147 -11.21 -3.19 9.66
N GLU A 148 -10.36 -3.59 8.73
CA GLU A 148 -9.14 -2.86 8.36
C GLU A 148 -9.43 -1.80 7.29
N ALA A 149 -8.75 -0.66 7.37
CA ALA A 149 -8.82 0.39 6.34
C ALA A 149 -7.83 0.17 5.20
N ARG A 150 -6.71 -0.52 5.49
CA ARG A 150 -5.55 -0.63 4.62
C ARG A 150 -4.87 -1.99 4.74
N PHE A 151 -4.35 -2.47 3.61
CA PHE A 151 -3.40 -3.57 3.51
C PHE A 151 -2.24 -3.20 2.59
N GLN A 152 -1.02 -3.23 3.11
CA GLN A 152 0.17 -2.69 2.45
C GLN A 152 1.20 -3.79 2.17
N VAL A 153 1.93 -3.63 1.07
CA VAL A 153 3.16 -4.38 0.78
C VAL A 153 4.38 -3.46 0.91
N MET A 154 5.43 -3.96 1.54
CA MET A 154 6.78 -3.39 1.58
C MET A 154 7.75 -4.42 0.98
N VAL A 155 8.11 -4.20 -0.28
CA VAL A 155 9.08 -5.03 -1.02
C VAL A 155 10.49 -4.59 -0.68
N ALA A 156 11.35 -5.56 -0.35
CA ALA A 156 12.79 -5.35 -0.23
C ALA A 156 13.42 -5.19 -1.61
N VAL A 157 13.85 -3.98 -1.98
CA VAL A 157 14.55 -3.72 -3.26
C VAL A 157 16.05 -3.92 -3.08
N SER A 158 16.57 -3.61 -1.90
CA SER A 158 17.85 -4.12 -1.36
C SER A 158 17.55 -5.05 -0.19
N ASP A 159 18.56 -5.78 0.30
CA ASP A 159 18.44 -6.54 1.54
C ASP A 159 18.02 -5.65 2.71
N PHE A 160 17.17 -6.20 3.59
CA PHE A 160 16.74 -5.58 4.84
C PHE A 160 17.36 -6.37 5.99
N THR A 161 18.23 -5.72 6.76
CA THR A 161 18.89 -6.26 7.94
C THR A 161 18.55 -5.40 9.16
N ALA A 162 18.75 -5.93 10.36
CA ALA A 162 18.57 -5.13 11.58
C ALA A 162 19.51 -3.90 11.60
N GLU A 163 20.70 -4.04 11.02
CA GLU A 163 21.74 -3.00 10.98
C GLU A 163 21.44 -1.89 9.96
N ASN A 164 20.94 -2.24 8.77
CA ASN A 164 20.65 -1.25 7.73
C ASN A 164 19.25 -0.63 7.85
N GLY A 165 18.60 -0.85 8.99
CA GLY A 165 17.32 -0.26 9.32
C GLY A 165 16.15 -0.92 8.61
N ALA A 166 16.06 -2.25 8.57
CA ALA A 166 14.84 -2.97 8.18
C ALA A 166 13.59 -2.38 8.84
N THR A 167 12.44 -2.47 8.16
CA THR A 167 11.15 -2.05 8.75
C THR A 167 10.93 -2.77 10.08
N LEU A 168 10.65 -2.02 11.14
CA LEU A 168 10.26 -2.50 12.44
C LEU A 168 8.76 -2.74 12.46
N VAL A 169 8.32 -3.83 13.07
CA VAL A 169 6.90 -4.20 13.19
C VAL A 169 6.67 -4.71 14.60
N ILE A 170 5.52 -4.41 15.20
CA ILE A 170 5.07 -5.06 16.44
C ILE A 170 3.98 -6.09 16.11
N PRO A 171 4.31 -7.41 16.03
CA PRO A 171 3.32 -8.43 15.73
C PRO A 171 2.21 -8.48 16.79
N GLY A 172 0.97 -8.56 16.35
CA GLY A 172 -0.22 -8.59 17.21
C GLY A 172 -0.72 -7.23 17.66
N SER A 173 0.00 -6.14 17.35
CA SER A 173 -0.38 -4.79 17.78
C SER A 173 -1.62 -4.24 17.07
N HIS A 174 -2.04 -4.83 15.96
CA HIS A 174 -3.34 -4.54 15.32
C HIS A 174 -4.55 -4.83 16.21
N LYS A 175 -4.38 -5.68 17.23
CA LYS A 175 -5.43 -6.03 18.19
C LYS A 175 -5.52 -5.07 19.37
N TRP A 176 -4.59 -4.13 19.49
CA TRP A 176 -4.58 -3.16 20.59
C TRP A 176 -5.60 -2.06 20.31
N ASP A 177 -6.22 -1.55 21.37
CA ASP A 177 -6.99 -0.31 21.30
C ASP A 177 -6.07 0.89 20.99
N ASP A 178 -6.68 2.08 20.87
CA ASP A 178 -5.96 3.31 20.56
C ASP A 178 -5.35 4.00 21.79
N GLU A 179 -5.60 3.49 23.00
CA GLU A 179 -5.10 4.09 24.26
C GLU A 179 -3.74 3.51 24.66
N ARG A 180 -3.43 2.29 24.20
CA ARG A 180 -2.14 1.64 24.45
C ARG A 180 -1.04 2.24 23.56
N MET A 181 -0.05 2.86 24.20
CA MET A 181 1.16 3.35 23.55
C MET A 181 2.08 2.19 23.11
N PRO A 182 2.66 2.21 21.89
CA PRO A 182 3.69 1.26 21.47
C PRO A 182 5.08 1.62 22.02
N THR A 183 5.97 0.64 22.24
CA THR A 183 7.39 0.90 22.53
C THR A 183 8.33 0.23 21.53
N GLN A 184 9.54 0.79 21.37
CA GLN A 184 10.52 0.29 20.39
C GLN A 184 11.02 -1.13 20.74
N GLU A 185 11.03 -1.49 22.02
CA GLU A 185 11.44 -2.82 22.51
C GLU A 185 10.45 -3.92 22.12
N GLU A 186 9.20 -3.55 21.83
CA GLU A 186 8.18 -4.49 21.35
C GLU A 186 8.31 -4.76 19.85
N ALA A 187 9.04 -3.90 19.13
CA ALA A 187 9.17 -3.98 17.69
C ALA A 187 10.33 -4.89 17.28
N ILE A 188 10.10 -5.69 16.25
CA ILE A 188 11.11 -6.58 15.66
C ILE A 188 11.44 -6.15 14.23
N PRO A 189 12.70 -6.27 13.79
CA PRO A 189 13.06 -5.98 12.40
C PRO A 189 12.53 -7.07 11.45
N ALA A 190 11.82 -6.66 10.42
CA ALA A 190 11.40 -7.51 9.30
C ALA A 190 12.57 -7.75 8.34
N THR A 191 13.49 -8.65 8.74
CA THR A 191 14.68 -8.97 7.94
C THR A 191 14.33 -9.83 6.72
N MET A 192 14.79 -9.40 5.55
CA MET A 192 14.34 -9.89 4.25
C MET A 192 15.47 -9.78 3.23
N SER A 193 15.55 -10.73 2.29
CA SER A 193 16.46 -10.60 1.15
C SER A 193 15.80 -9.72 0.08
N ALA A 194 16.57 -9.11 -0.81
CA ALA A 194 16.01 -8.42 -1.95
C ALA A 194 15.07 -9.35 -2.75
N GLY A 195 13.87 -8.86 -3.09
CA GLY A 195 12.80 -9.63 -3.73
C GLY A 195 11.78 -10.27 -2.77
N ASP A 196 12.11 -10.39 -1.47
CA ASP A 196 11.12 -10.72 -0.44
C ASP A 196 10.20 -9.50 -0.18
N ALA A 197 9.03 -9.75 0.41
CA ALA A 197 8.11 -8.68 0.78
C ALA A 197 7.45 -8.89 2.15
N LEU A 198 7.32 -7.81 2.90
CA LEU A 198 6.51 -7.72 4.11
C LEU A 198 5.11 -7.24 3.73
N PHE A 199 4.09 -7.91 4.23
CA PHE A 199 2.69 -7.52 4.10
C PHE A 199 2.15 -7.20 5.48
N PHE A 200 1.40 -6.11 5.62
CA PHE A 200 0.84 -5.70 6.91
C PHE A 200 -0.41 -4.83 6.75
N ILE A 201 -1.27 -4.86 7.77
CA ILE A 201 -2.51 -4.07 7.81
C ILE A 201 -2.28 -2.72 8.50
N GLY A 202 -3.10 -1.73 8.15
CA GLY A 202 -2.97 -0.34 8.59
C GLY A 202 -2.90 -0.17 10.11
N SER A 203 -3.60 -1.04 10.85
CA SER A 203 -3.68 -1.03 12.31
C SER A 203 -2.44 -1.61 13.00
N THR A 204 -1.48 -2.17 12.26
CA THR A 204 -0.24 -2.70 12.83
C THR A 204 0.77 -1.59 13.09
N TYR A 205 1.22 -1.46 14.34
CA TYR A 205 2.30 -0.54 14.67
C TYR A 205 3.60 -0.98 14.00
N HIS A 206 4.22 -0.04 13.29
CA HIS A 206 5.45 -0.26 12.54
C HIS A 206 6.23 1.05 12.37
N GLY A 207 7.45 0.97 11.83
CA GLY A 207 8.27 2.14 11.50
C GLY A 207 9.58 1.78 10.82
N GLY A 208 10.21 2.72 10.12
CA GLY A 208 11.57 2.55 9.60
C GLY A 208 12.60 2.35 10.71
N GLY A 209 13.40 1.28 10.61
CA GLY A 209 14.52 1.04 11.50
C GLY A 209 15.66 2.04 11.29
N LYS A 210 16.52 2.16 12.30
CA LYS A 210 17.74 2.98 12.24
C LYS A 210 18.75 2.33 11.32
N ASN A 211 19.32 3.09 10.38
CA ASN A 211 20.41 2.60 9.54
C ASN A 211 21.76 2.97 10.16
N THR A 212 22.45 1.99 10.73
CA THR A 212 23.81 2.11 11.27
C THR A 212 24.88 1.50 10.36
N SER A 213 24.49 0.97 9.20
CA SER A 213 25.42 0.46 8.19
C SER A 213 26.06 1.58 7.38
N ASP A 214 26.94 1.21 6.45
CA ASP A 214 27.63 2.11 5.51
C ASP A 214 26.93 2.22 4.14
N ALA A 215 25.80 1.53 3.94
CA ALA A 215 25.07 1.48 2.68
C ALA A 215 23.59 1.90 2.82
N PRO A 216 22.97 2.44 1.74
CA PRO A 216 21.55 2.75 1.74
C PRO A 216 20.68 1.48 1.71
N ARG A 217 19.55 1.52 2.41
CA ARG A 217 18.49 0.49 2.37
C ARG A 217 17.32 0.99 1.54
N THR A 218 16.95 0.28 0.47
CA THR A 218 15.91 0.70 -0.47
C THR A 218 14.72 -0.25 -0.44
N GLY A 219 13.53 0.30 -0.21
CA GLY A 219 12.26 -0.42 -0.24
C GLY A 219 11.26 0.20 -1.21
N LEU A 220 10.31 -0.60 -1.66
CA LEU A 220 9.14 -0.19 -2.43
C LEU A 220 7.89 -0.50 -1.60
N THR A 221 7.05 0.50 -1.37
CA THR A 221 5.75 0.31 -0.73
C THR A 221 4.59 0.71 -1.63
N MET A 222 3.51 -0.06 -1.52
CA MET A 222 2.23 0.23 -2.12
C MET A 222 1.12 -0.26 -1.19
N SER A 223 0.07 0.55 -1.02
CA SER A 223 -1.11 0.17 -0.23
C SER A 223 -2.33 -0.09 -1.11
N TYR A 224 -3.15 -1.03 -0.66
CA TYR A 224 -4.58 -1.06 -0.95
C TYR A 224 -5.35 -0.52 0.23
N ASP A 225 -6.27 0.39 -0.06
CA ASP A 225 -7.13 1.04 0.91
C ASP A 225 -8.60 0.79 0.52
N LEU A 226 -9.52 0.89 1.48
CA LEU A 226 -10.94 0.87 1.16
C LEU A 226 -11.30 1.99 0.17
N ALA A 227 -12.05 1.67 -0.87
CA ALA A 227 -12.42 2.62 -1.95
C ALA A 227 -13.31 3.78 -1.46
N ILE A 228 -13.91 3.64 -0.27
CA ILE A 228 -14.69 4.70 0.38
C ILE A 228 -13.83 5.76 1.08
N LEU A 229 -12.51 5.55 1.16
CA LEU A 229 -11.56 6.44 1.80
C LEU A 229 -10.86 7.32 0.76
N ARG A 230 -10.39 8.49 1.16
CA ARG A 230 -9.59 9.35 0.29
C ARG A 230 -8.18 8.77 0.15
N GLN A 231 -7.71 8.57 -1.08
CA GLN A 231 -6.32 8.17 -1.35
C GLN A 231 -5.32 9.22 -0.84
N GLU A 232 -4.24 8.77 -0.20
CA GLU A 232 -3.12 9.64 0.18
C GLU A 232 -2.41 10.20 -1.05
N GLU A 233 -2.20 9.35 -2.06
CA GLU A 233 -1.68 9.77 -3.35
C GLU A 233 -2.84 10.06 -4.30
N ASN A 234 -2.95 11.32 -4.74
CA ASN A 234 -4.00 11.72 -5.67
C ASN A 234 -3.73 11.19 -7.09
N GLN A 235 -4.30 10.01 -7.40
CA GLN A 235 -4.11 9.31 -8.67
C GLN A 235 -4.63 10.10 -9.87
N TYR A 236 -5.70 10.88 -9.69
CA TYR A 236 -6.32 11.68 -10.75
C TYR A 236 -5.46 12.86 -11.23
N LEU A 237 -4.60 13.39 -10.36
CA LEU A 237 -3.69 14.50 -10.69
C LEU A 237 -2.28 14.04 -11.05
N THR A 238 -1.87 12.87 -10.58
CA THR A 238 -0.50 12.36 -10.77
C THR A 238 -0.31 11.61 -12.09
N LEU A 239 -1.37 11.01 -12.64
CA LEU A 239 -1.31 10.17 -13.83
C LEU A 239 -1.94 10.87 -15.05
N PRO A 240 -1.20 10.98 -16.18
CA PRO A 240 -1.81 11.37 -17.45
C PRO A 240 -2.88 10.38 -17.89
N ILE A 241 -4.01 10.86 -18.42
CA ILE A 241 -5.13 10.02 -18.91
C ILE A 241 -4.66 8.97 -19.91
N GLU A 242 -3.80 9.37 -20.86
CA GLU A 242 -3.22 8.48 -21.87
C GLU A 242 -2.43 7.31 -21.28
N ARG A 243 -1.90 7.48 -20.06
CA ARG A 243 -1.21 6.41 -19.34
C ARG A 243 -2.20 5.49 -18.64
N VAL A 244 -3.22 6.05 -17.99
CA VAL A 244 -4.30 5.28 -17.36
C VAL A 244 -4.99 4.39 -18.40
N LYS A 245 -5.34 4.93 -19.57
CA LYS A 245 -5.98 4.18 -20.67
C LYS A 245 -5.20 2.95 -21.15
N ARG A 246 -3.86 2.93 -20.98
CA ARG A 246 -3.00 1.81 -21.39
C ARG A 246 -2.94 0.70 -20.36
N TYR A 247 -3.32 0.96 -19.11
CA TYR A 247 -3.32 -0.07 -18.08
C TYR A 247 -4.45 -1.07 -18.31
N PRO A 248 -4.30 -2.33 -17.84
CA PRO A 248 -5.41 -3.27 -17.75
C PRO A 248 -6.58 -2.65 -16.98
N GLU A 249 -7.82 -2.96 -17.38
CA GLU A 249 -9.02 -2.38 -16.75
C GLU A 249 -9.02 -2.58 -15.23
N GLU A 250 -8.62 -3.76 -14.74
CA GLU A 250 -8.52 -4.02 -13.30
C GLU A 250 -7.61 -3.01 -12.58
N LEU A 251 -6.48 -2.64 -13.18
CA LEU A 251 -5.60 -1.62 -12.61
C LEU A 251 -6.18 -0.21 -12.75
N GLN A 252 -6.87 0.12 -13.84
CA GLN A 252 -7.58 1.40 -13.96
C GLN A 252 -8.55 1.59 -12.79
N ARG A 253 -9.33 0.54 -12.48
CA ARG A 253 -10.28 0.52 -11.36
C ARG A 253 -9.58 0.65 -10.01
N LEU A 254 -8.50 -0.11 -9.81
CA LEU A 254 -7.68 0.01 -8.59
C LEU A 254 -7.04 1.39 -8.45
N LEU A 255 -6.79 2.13 -9.54
CA LEU A 255 -6.30 3.51 -9.49
C LEU A 255 -7.41 4.54 -9.18
N GLY A 256 -8.64 4.09 -8.90
CA GLY A 256 -9.78 4.95 -8.55
C GLY A 256 -10.70 5.27 -9.73
N TRP A 257 -10.42 4.77 -10.95
CA TRP A 257 -11.31 4.94 -12.10
C TRP A 257 -12.45 3.94 -12.07
N THR A 258 -13.24 3.98 -11.00
CA THR A 258 -14.42 3.16 -10.76
C THR A 258 -15.33 3.85 -9.75
N TYR A 259 -16.62 3.55 -9.77
CA TYR A 259 -17.43 3.73 -8.57
C TYR A 259 -17.69 2.37 -7.93
N GLY A 260 -17.66 2.31 -6.60
CA GLY A 260 -17.86 1.07 -5.89
C GLY A 260 -19.33 0.71 -5.73
N THR A 261 -19.60 -0.48 -5.16
CA THR A 261 -20.98 -0.89 -4.77
C THR A 261 -21.65 0.07 -3.78
N THR A 262 -20.86 0.91 -3.12
CA THR A 262 -21.30 1.97 -2.20
C THR A 262 -21.63 3.29 -2.90
N PHE A 263 -21.55 3.34 -4.24
CA PHE A 263 -21.65 4.54 -5.06
C PHE A 263 -20.52 5.56 -4.89
N ALA A 264 -19.59 5.37 -3.96
CA ALA A 264 -18.43 6.25 -3.82
C ALA A 264 -17.58 6.23 -5.11
N GLY A 265 -17.23 7.41 -5.61
CA GLY A 265 -16.37 7.59 -6.80
C GLY A 265 -17.10 7.82 -8.12
N PHE A 266 -18.44 7.92 -8.16
CA PHE A 266 -19.17 8.17 -9.40
C PHE A 266 -18.82 9.53 -10.05
N VAL A 267 -19.00 9.60 -11.37
CA VAL A 267 -19.11 10.86 -12.13
C VAL A 267 -20.54 11.03 -12.63
N GLU A 268 -21.01 12.27 -12.72
CA GLU A 268 -22.32 12.55 -13.31
C GLU A 268 -22.19 12.71 -14.83
N ARG A 269 -23.08 12.06 -15.57
CA ARG A 269 -23.23 12.23 -17.02
C ARG A 269 -24.70 12.18 -17.40
N ASN A 270 -25.19 13.17 -18.12
CA ASN A 270 -26.58 13.23 -18.63
C ASN A 270 -27.65 12.97 -17.55
N GLY A 271 -27.44 13.49 -16.35
CA GLY A 271 -28.28 13.34 -15.17
C GLY A 271 -28.11 12.01 -14.42
N GLN A 272 -27.09 11.20 -14.74
CA GLN A 272 -26.93 9.84 -14.20
C GLN A 272 -25.56 9.64 -13.53
N MET A 273 -25.56 8.93 -12.40
CA MET A 273 -24.33 8.40 -11.81
C MET A 273 -23.73 7.37 -12.79
N SER A 274 -22.50 7.61 -13.22
CA SER A 274 -21.79 6.83 -14.22
C SER A 274 -20.42 6.40 -13.71
N ASP A 275 -19.92 5.31 -14.28
CA ASP A 275 -18.59 4.79 -13.97
C ASP A 275 -17.50 5.68 -14.60
N PRO A 276 -16.54 6.22 -13.82
CA PRO A 276 -15.40 6.93 -14.38
C PRO A 276 -14.61 6.07 -15.39
N ASN A 277 -14.64 4.75 -15.27
CA ASN A 277 -13.99 3.85 -16.24
C ASN A 277 -14.56 4.04 -17.66
N ASP A 278 -15.84 4.40 -17.79
CA ASP A 278 -16.46 4.62 -19.11
C ASP A 278 -15.88 5.84 -19.82
N LEU A 279 -15.40 6.84 -19.08
CA LEU A 279 -14.67 7.98 -19.65
C LEU A 279 -13.36 7.53 -20.31
N LEU A 280 -12.66 6.55 -19.74
CA LEU A 280 -11.41 6.03 -20.30
C LEU A 280 -11.63 5.30 -21.65
N LYS A 281 -12.85 4.84 -21.92
CA LYS A 281 -13.23 4.19 -23.20
C LYS A 281 -13.55 5.22 -24.29
N MET A 282 -13.76 6.48 -23.93
CA MET A 282 -14.04 7.56 -24.88
C MET A 282 -12.75 8.02 -25.57
N LYS A 283 -12.81 8.18 -26.91
CA LYS A 283 -11.65 8.59 -27.70
C LYS A 283 -11.23 10.04 -27.45
N ASP A 284 -12.19 10.89 -27.14
CA ASP A 284 -12.09 12.33 -26.93
C ASP A 284 -11.86 12.72 -25.46
N PHE A 285 -11.94 11.78 -24.52
CA PHE A 285 -11.58 12.05 -23.12
C PHE A 285 -10.06 12.13 -22.96
N LEU A 286 -9.52 13.34 -23.03
CA LEU A 286 -8.07 13.60 -22.99
C LEU A 286 -7.62 14.23 -21.66
N GLU A 287 -8.54 14.87 -20.94
CA GLU A 287 -8.27 15.58 -19.70
C GLU A 287 -9.47 15.50 -18.73
N VAL A 288 -9.18 15.52 -17.42
CA VAL A 288 -10.21 15.44 -16.39
C VAL A 288 -11.14 16.65 -16.42
N GLY A 289 -12.45 16.42 -16.25
CA GLY A 289 -13.45 17.49 -16.22
C GLY A 289 -13.91 18.01 -17.59
N HIS A 290 -13.36 17.49 -18.70
CA HIS A 290 -13.76 17.86 -20.06
C HIS A 290 -14.41 16.65 -20.77
N PHE A 291 -15.68 16.39 -20.47
CA PHE A 291 -16.52 15.36 -21.09
C PHE A 291 -18.00 15.75 -21.02
N ASP A 292 -18.80 15.23 -21.96
CA ASP A 292 -20.26 15.42 -22.04
C ASP A 292 -21.06 14.49 -21.09
#